data_AF-A0A9P8JE64-F1
#
_entry.id   AF-A0A9P8JE64-F1
#
_cell.length_a   1.000
_cell.length_b   1.000
_cell.length_c   1.000
_cell.angle_alpha   90.00
_cell.angle_beta   90.00
_cell.angle_gamma   90.00
#
_symmetry.space_group_name_H-M   'P 1'
#
loop_
_entity.id
_entity.type
_entity.pdbx_description
1 polymer ?
#
loop_
_entity_poly.entity_id
_entity_poly.type
_entity_poly.pdbx_seq_one_letter_code
_entity_poly.pdbx_strand_id
1 'polypeptide(L)'
;MSTFAATAFRRTAQASRAPSWQARAARFTKQQVRSIGDHGTKPPLPPGTPQPSRVVAPKTRLAVGVVFVGALIYSMATGDVEHTEPPSIAERDSLSKRESGVTQTSPMRLRMEQFIKTKQEEIVRELEKVDGTRFKVDKWDRPNGGGGITCVLQDGNVFEKGGVNTSIVYGTLPRAAISKMRVNHKALDPDVESLEFFAAGLSMVLHPSNPMAPTVHLNYRYFETANADGTPNAWWFGGGTDLTPSYLFDEDVIHFHRTIKDACDAHDKTYYARFKEWCDKYFYVSHRGETRGVGGIFFDDLDETEKDQEALFSFSQSCLNAFLPSYIPIIEKRKTMPFTEKEKAWQQLRRGRYVEFNLVHDRGTSFGLNTPGSRVESILMSLPLTARWQYMHAPEKGSREERMLSVLKEPKEWKVVAAMSAQGAFHRLLSFFATRSSRPNTSTITFMDSLRGDLSLGLNFPVAVFLATVRHLVFRNTGFWSLTIYVPTVRTSRKLLGGPSACKDLDESKRYGCGELVTLAKNDGIVAQADAVGLWMLAAEKDGKVKGEEVRLFQRGEIMERIAARRRGMDNVLPFWRGGPLIPSAHSWAVKKAFDVEVYDGHKRA
;
A
#
# COMPACT_ATOMS: atom_id res chain seq x y z
N MET A 1 51.64 -12.67 25.18
CA MET A 1 51.43 -14.03 25.72
C MET A 1 50.19 -14.61 25.03
N SER A 2 50.16 -15.81 24.44
CA SER A 2 51.21 -16.71 23.94
C SER A 2 50.50 -17.62 22.91
N THR A 3 50.77 -17.57 21.59
CA THR A 3 51.86 -18.22 20.83
C THR A 3 51.78 -19.76 20.76
N PHE A 4 52.11 -20.33 19.59
CA PHE A 4 52.18 -21.77 19.20
C PHE A 4 50.88 -22.45 18.72
N ALA A 5 50.88 -23.35 17.70
CA ALA A 5 51.96 -23.83 16.81
C ALA A 5 51.42 -24.18 15.39
N ALA A 6 52.32 -24.44 14.42
CA ALA A 6 51.98 -24.94 13.08
C ALA A 6 53.02 -25.93 12.51
N THR A 7 52.56 -27.07 12.00
CA THR A 7 53.27 -28.06 11.13
C THR A 7 52.19 -28.93 10.47
N ALA A 8 52.09 -29.24 9.17
CA ALA A 8 52.96 -29.27 8.00
C ALA A 8 53.75 -30.58 7.75
N PHE A 9 53.37 -31.33 6.70
CA PHE A 9 54.16 -32.12 5.71
C PHE A 9 53.13 -32.79 4.73
N ARG A 10 53.24 -32.68 3.39
CA ARG A 10 54.02 -33.48 2.42
C ARG A 10 53.63 -34.98 2.33
N ARG A 11 53.61 -35.65 1.16
CA ARG A 11 53.61 -35.28 -0.30
C ARG A 11 53.55 -36.57 -1.16
N THR A 12 52.72 -36.65 -2.20
CA THR A 12 52.86 -37.62 -3.32
C THR A 12 52.13 -37.13 -4.57
N ALA A 13 52.51 -37.59 -5.77
CA ALA A 13 51.94 -37.11 -7.05
C ALA A 13 52.13 -38.12 -8.21
N GLN A 14 51.13 -38.22 -9.08
CA GLN A 14 51.14 -38.76 -10.46
C GLN A 14 49.81 -38.34 -11.13
N ALA A 15 49.63 -37.90 -12.39
CA ALA A 15 50.45 -37.61 -13.59
C ALA A 15 50.10 -38.46 -14.84
N SER A 16 49.03 -38.09 -15.56
CA SER A 16 48.76 -38.45 -16.97
C SER A 16 47.73 -37.46 -17.57
N ARG A 17 48.14 -36.49 -18.40
CA ARG A 17 48.21 -36.53 -19.89
C ARG A 17 46.84 -36.55 -20.61
N ALA A 18 46.57 -35.48 -21.35
CA ALA A 18 45.55 -35.40 -22.40
C ALA A 18 46.07 -35.96 -23.74
N PRO A 19 45.21 -36.04 -24.77
CA PRO A 19 45.62 -35.46 -26.06
C PRO A 19 44.52 -34.62 -26.75
N SER A 20 44.98 -33.71 -27.60
CA SER A 20 44.20 -32.88 -28.53
C SER A 20 43.70 -33.65 -29.76
N TRP A 21 42.65 -33.15 -30.42
CA TRP A 21 42.25 -33.57 -31.77
C TRP A 21 42.28 -32.42 -32.78
N GLN A 22 42.90 -32.65 -33.94
CA GLN A 22 42.82 -31.81 -35.13
C GLN A 22 42.68 -32.65 -36.40
N ALA A 23 41.80 -32.18 -37.30
CA ALA A 23 41.90 -32.26 -38.76
C ALA A 23 41.70 -33.59 -39.54
N ARG A 24 41.23 -33.37 -40.79
CA ARG A 24 41.36 -34.19 -42.02
C ARG A 24 40.53 -35.48 -42.23
N ALA A 25 39.33 -35.20 -42.74
CA ALA A 25 38.60 -35.85 -43.85
C ALA A 25 39.26 -36.95 -44.74
N ALA A 26 38.35 -37.79 -45.26
CA ALA A 26 38.30 -38.45 -46.58
C ALA A 26 39.03 -39.79 -46.83
N ARG A 27 38.24 -40.83 -47.16
CA ARG A 27 38.36 -41.60 -48.43
C ARG A 27 37.11 -42.44 -48.77
N PHE A 28 37.03 -42.85 -50.04
CA PHE A 28 35.91 -43.52 -50.72
C PHE A 28 35.82 -45.04 -50.49
N THR A 29 34.61 -45.60 -50.70
CA THR A 29 34.43 -46.84 -51.51
C THR A 29 33.10 -46.81 -52.29
N LYS A 30 32.86 -47.80 -53.17
CA LYS A 30 31.79 -47.83 -54.22
C LYS A 30 30.85 -49.05 -54.07
N GLN A 31 29.86 -49.11 -54.99
CA GLN A 31 28.99 -50.25 -55.38
C GLN A 31 27.69 -50.42 -54.56
N GLN A 32 26.57 -50.92 -55.10
CA GLN A 32 26.31 -51.47 -56.45
C GLN A 32 24.88 -51.17 -56.97
N VAL A 33 24.63 -51.43 -58.26
CA VAL A 33 23.36 -51.21 -58.99
C VAL A 33 22.57 -52.53 -59.16
N ARG A 34 21.23 -52.47 -59.15
CA ARG A 34 20.32 -53.46 -59.79
C ARG A 34 19.08 -52.79 -60.40
N SER A 35 18.46 -53.44 -61.38
CA SER A 35 17.35 -52.95 -62.22
C SER A 35 16.41 -54.10 -62.65
N ILE A 36 15.11 -53.80 -62.91
CA ILE A 36 14.01 -54.56 -63.57
C ILE A 36 12.70 -53.75 -63.30
N GLY A 37 11.60 -53.72 -64.07
CA GLY A 37 11.18 -54.41 -65.32
C GLY A 37 9.86 -55.20 -65.12
N ASP A 38 8.81 -55.15 -65.94
CA ASP A 38 8.41 -54.22 -67.04
C ASP A 38 6.86 -54.35 -67.28
N HIS A 39 6.33 -53.79 -68.38
CA HIS A 39 4.98 -53.99 -68.98
C HIS A 39 3.75 -53.32 -68.30
N GLY A 40 2.78 -52.85 -69.13
CA GLY A 40 1.48 -52.30 -68.65
C GLY A 40 0.72 -51.36 -69.61
N THR A 41 0.14 -51.91 -70.69
CA THR A 41 -0.89 -51.37 -71.63
C THR A 41 -1.57 -49.98 -71.42
N LYS A 42 -1.83 -49.26 -72.53
CA LYS A 42 -2.67 -48.03 -72.62
C LYS A 42 -4.00 -48.24 -73.38
N PRO A 43 -5.10 -47.58 -72.97
CA PRO A 43 -6.30 -47.32 -73.81
C PRO A 43 -6.24 -45.93 -74.52
N PRO A 44 -7.13 -45.63 -75.50
CA PRO A 44 -7.03 -44.47 -76.40
C PRO A 44 -7.70 -43.16 -75.93
N LEU A 45 -7.45 -42.06 -76.65
CA LEU A 45 -8.00 -40.71 -76.43
C LEU A 45 -8.98 -40.27 -77.55
N PRO A 46 -10.04 -39.51 -77.22
CA PRO A 46 -10.85 -38.76 -78.20
C PRO A 46 -10.17 -37.42 -78.62
N PRO A 47 -10.63 -36.76 -79.70
CA PRO A 47 -9.82 -35.76 -80.42
C PRO A 47 -9.95 -34.32 -79.92
N GLY A 48 -8.87 -33.55 -80.06
CA GLY A 48 -8.84 -32.10 -79.85
C GLY A 48 -7.43 -31.51 -79.92
N THR A 49 -6.97 -31.12 -81.11
CA THR A 49 -5.64 -30.50 -81.31
C THR A 49 -5.70 -28.97 -81.17
N PRO A 50 -4.87 -28.41 -80.27
CA PRO A 50 -4.07 -27.24 -80.60
C PRO A 50 -2.56 -27.56 -80.70
N GLN A 51 -1.77 -26.65 -81.25
CA GLN A 51 -0.34 -26.86 -81.54
C GLN A 51 0.55 -26.84 -80.28
N PRO A 52 1.71 -27.53 -80.29
CA PRO A 52 2.69 -27.46 -79.21
C PRO A 52 3.37 -26.09 -79.14
N SER A 53 3.19 -25.37 -78.05
CA SER A 53 3.90 -24.12 -77.79
C SER A 53 5.37 -24.40 -77.44
N ARG A 54 6.29 -23.82 -78.21
CA ARG A 54 7.74 -24.01 -78.06
C ARG A 54 8.27 -23.19 -76.87
N VAL A 55 8.18 -23.73 -75.66
CA VAL A 55 8.73 -23.09 -74.45
C VAL A 55 10.26 -23.06 -74.51
N VAL A 56 10.80 -21.95 -75.01
CA VAL A 56 12.24 -21.66 -74.95
C VAL A 56 12.59 -21.27 -73.52
N ALA A 57 13.22 -22.17 -72.78
CA ALA A 57 13.70 -21.89 -71.43
C ALA A 57 14.78 -20.77 -71.48
N PRO A 58 14.53 -19.58 -70.88
CA PRO A 58 15.43 -18.45 -71.07
C PRO A 58 16.63 -18.56 -70.12
N LYS A 59 17.84 -18.58 -70.69
CA LYS A 59 19.13 -18.68 -69.96
C LYS A 59 19.35 -17.56 -68.92
N THR A 60 18.60 -16.46 -69.02
CA THR A 60 18.62 -15.34 -68.07
C THR A 60 18.27 -15.74 -66.63
N ARG A 61 17.39 -16.73 -66.41
CA ARG A 61 17.07 -17.16 -65.03
C ARG A 61 18.27 -17.76 -64.28
N LEU A 62 19.17 -18.45 -65.00
CA LEU A 62 20.38 -19.01 -64.40
C LEU A 62 21.43 -17.91 -64.16
N ALA A 63 21.59 -16.97 -65.11
CA ALA A 63 22.51 -15.85 -64.97
C ALA A 63 22.15 -14.92 -63.80
N VAL A 64 20.87 -14.54 -63.66
CA VAL A 64 20.41 -13.70 -62.54
C VAL A 64 20.58 -14.44 -61.20
N GLY A 65 20.26 -15.73 -61.13
CA GLY A 65 20.47 -16.52 -59.90
C GLY A 65 21.94 -16.59 -59.47
N VAL A 66 22.85 -16.83 -60.41
CA VAL A 66 24.30 -16.89 -60.13
C VAL A 66 24.86 -15.51 -59.76
N VAL A 67 24.41 -14.42 -60.39
CA VAL A 67 24.82 -13.06 -60.01
C VAL A 67 24.28 -12.69 -58.62
N PHE A 68 23.03 -13.03 -58.30
CA PHE A 68 22.44 -12.70 -56.99
C PHE A 68 23.10 -13.49 -55.86
N VAL A 69 23.31 -14.80 -56.03
CA VAL A 69 24.05 -15.64 -55.05
C VAL A 69 25.52 -15.26 -54.98
N GLY A 70 26.15 -14.92 -56.11
CA GLY A 70 27.53 -14.42 -56.15
C GLY A 70 27.69 -13.09 -55.43
N ALA A 71 26.76 -12.16 -55.59
CA ALA A 71 26.73 -10.89 -54.87
C ALA A 71 26.45 -11.09 -53.37
N LEU A 72 25.63 -12.06 -52.98
CA LEU A 72 25.38 -12.41 -51.58
C LEU A 72 26.63 -13.02 -50.92
N ILE A 73 27.30 -13.95 -51.60
CA ILE A 73 28.57 -14.54 -51.13
C ILE A 73 29.68 -13.49 -51.09
N TYR A 74 29.76 -12.59 -52.08
CA TYR A 74 30.69 -11.47 -52.08
C TYR A 74 30.41 -10.51 -50.91
N SER A 75 29.14 -10.11 -50.71
CA SER A 75 28.74 -9.28 -49.56
C SER A 75 29.06 -9.95 -48.21
N MET A 76 28.89 -11.27 -48.09
CA MET A 76 29.27 -12.03 -46.88
C MET A 76 30.79 -12.26 -46.71
N ALA A 77 31.61 -11.97 -47.73
CA ALA A 77 33.06 -12.21 -47.72
C ALA A 77 33.91 -10.93 -47.87
N THR A 78 33.31 -9.82 -48.29
CA THR A 78 33.95 -8.51 -48.48
C THR A 78 33.12 -7.35 -47.95
N GLY A 79 31.92 -7.60 -47.44
CA GLY A 79 31.27 -6.63 -46.56
C GLY A 79 32.12 -6.49 -45.31
N ASP A 80 32.43 -5.25 -44.93
CA ASP A 80 32.83 -4.97 -43.56
C ASP A 80 31.81 -5.60 -42.63
N VAL A 81 32.28 -6.27 -41.57
CA VAL A 81 31.38 -6.68 -40.50
C VAL A 81 30.96 -5.39 -39.81
N GLU A 82 29.82 -4.84 -40.23
CA GLU A 82 29.09 -3.88 -39.41
C GLU A 82 28.92 -4.54 -38.04
N HIS A 83 29.67 -4.02 -37.07
CA HIS A 83 29.47 -4.35 -35.67
C HIS A 83 28.13 -3.75 -35.27
N THR A 84 27.05 -4.47 -35.62
CA THR A 84 25.72 -4.18 -35.12
C THR A 84 25.79 -4.30 -33.61
N GLU A 85 25.71 -3.14 -32.94
CA GLU A 85 25.72 -3.08 -31.49
C GLU A 85 24.57 -3.99 -30.99
N PRO A 86 24.80 -4.83 -29.96
CA PRO A 86 23.78 -5.71 -29.46
C PRO A 86 22.58 -4.85 -29.02
N PRO A 87 21.35 -5.17 -29.42
CA PRO A 87 20.20 -4.26 -29.29
C PRO A 87 20.06 -3.78 -27.85
N SER A 88 19.75 -2.51 -27.63
CA SER A 88 19.62 -1.94 -26.28
C SER A 88 18.56 -2.68 -25.46
N ILE A 89 18.61 -2.61 -24.12
CA ILE A 89 17.52 -3.13 -23.28
C ILE A 89 16.17 -2.47 -23.64
N ALA A 90 16.18 -1.23 -24.12
CA ALA A 90 14.98 -0.53 -24.60
C ALA A 90 14.35 -1.20 -25.82
N GLU A 91 15.17 -1.62 -26.79
CA GLU A 91 14.72 -2.35 -27.99
C GLU A 91 14.27 -3.77 -27.65
N ARG A 92 15.02 -4.52 -26.81
CA ARG A 92 14.64 -5.87 -26.35
C ARG A 92 13.29 -5.85 -25.63
N ASP A 93 13.10 -4.91 -24.70
CA ASP A 93 11.86 -4.75 -23.96
C ASP A 93 10.69 -4.31 -24.87
N SER A 94 10.97 -3.53 -25.92
CA SER A 94 9.95 -3.10 -26.90
C SER A 94 9.54 -4.22 -27.86
N LEU A 95 10.47 -5.07 -28.30
CA LEU A 95 10.19 -6.28 -29.07
C LEU A 95 9.40 -7.30 -28.23
N SER A 96 9.85 -7.58 -27.00
CA SER A 96 9.16 -8.48 -26.07
C SER A 96 7.69 -8.06 -25.82
N LYS A 97 7.46 -6.76 -25.56
CA LYS A 97 6.10 -6.19 -25.43
C LYS A 97 5.25 -6.36 -26.69
N ARG A 98 5.85 -6.31 -27.88
CA ARG A 98 5.14 -6.43 -29.18
C ARG A 98 4.80 -7.88 -29.53
N GLU A 99 5.68 -8.83 -29.21
CA GLU A 99 5.55 -10.23 -29.62
C GLU A 99 4.81 -11.10 -28.60
N SER A 100 5.11 -10.92 -27.31
CA SER A 100 4.60 -11.76 -26.21
C SER A 100 3.71 -11.02 -25.20
N GLY A 101 3.67 -9.69 -25.25
CA GLY A 101 3.04 -8.86 -24.23
C GLY A 101 3.80 -8.89 -22.90
N VAL A 102 3.11 -8.57 -21.80
CA VAL A 102 3.67 -8.63 -20.44
C VAL A 102 3.01 -9.76 -19.66
N THR A 103 3.81 -10.71 -19.19
CA THR A 103 3.37 -11.88 -18.40
C THR A 103 4.00 -11.84 -17.01
N GLN A 104 3.72 -12.83 -16.16
CA GLN A 104 4.41 -12.97 -14.88
C GLN A 104 5.87 -13.44 -15.01
N THR A 105 6.28 -13.93 -16.18
CA THR A 105 7.68 -14.34 -16.48
C THR A 105 8.44 -13.32 -17.34
N SER A 106 7.81 -12.20 -17.70
CA SER A 106 8.51 -11.05 -18.29
C SER A 106 9.51 -10.42 -17.29
N PRO A 107 10.59 -9.77 -17.75
CA PRO A 107 11.50 -9.02 -16.90
C PRO A 107 10.78 -8.04 -15.96
N MET A 108 11.33 -7.82 -14.76
CA MET A 108 10.73 -6.95 -13.75
C MET A 108 10.50 -5.53 -14.26
N ARG A 109 11.39 -5.04 -15.14
CA ARG A 109 11.22 -3.79 -15.92
C ARG A 109 9.84 -3.66 -16.56
N LEU A 110 9.40 -4.67 -17.30
CA LEU A 110 8.11 -4.70 -18.00
C LEU A 110 6.92 -4.84 -17.04
N ARG A 111 7.06 -5.69 -16.01
CA ARG A 111 6.00 -5.92 -15.02
C ARG A 111 5.76 -4.69 -14.15
N MET A 112 6.83 -3.96 -13.79
CA MET A 112 6.74 -2.67 -13.11
C MET A 112 6.16 -1.58 -14.03
N GLU A 113 6.61 -1.46 -15.29
CA GLU A 113 6.02 -0.52 -16.28
C GLU A 113 4.49 -0.71 -16.39
N GLN A 114 4.04 -1.95 -16.55
CA GLN A 114 2.62 -2.26 -16.63
C GLN A 114 1.88 -1.93 -15.33
N PHE A 115 2.46 -2.29 -14.18
CA PHE A 115 1.87 -2.04 -12.87
C PHE A 115 1.67 -0.54 -12.59
N ILE A 116 2.69 0.30 -12.82
CA ILE A 116 2.58 1.74 -12.56
C ILE A 116 1.59 2.43 -13.50
N LYS A 117 1.51 2.00 -14.78
CA LYS A 117 0.53 2.55 -15.74
C LYS A 117 -0.91 2.24 -15.31
N THR A 118 -1.20 0.97 -14.98
CA THR A 118 -2.52 0.58 -14.48
C THR A 118 -2.88 1.29 -13.16
N LYS A 119 -1.92 1.50 -12.25
CA LYS A 119 -2.16 2.24 -11.00
C LYS A 119 -2.36 3.73 -11.21
N GLN A 120 -1.68 4.34 -12.19
CA GLN A 120 -1.93 5.73 -12.58
C GLN A 120 -3.37 5.91 -13.11
N GLU A 121 -3.82 5.03 -14.00
CA GLU A 121 -5.18 5.06 -14.54
C GLU A 121 -6.25 4.87 -13.46
N GLU A 122 -6.04 3.94 -12.52
CA GLU A 122 -6.91 3.72 -11.37
C GLU A 122 -6.97 4.95 -10.45
N ILE A 123 -5.80 5.48 -10.05
CA ILE A 123 -5.71 6.63 -9.13
C ILE A 123 -6.33 7.88 -9.76
N VAL A 124 -6.01 8.19 -11.02
CA VAL A 124 -6.64 9.31 -11.75
C VAL A 124 -8.16 9.14 -11.78
N ARG A 125 -8.67 7.98 -12.17
CA ARG A 125 -10.12 7.72 -12.25
C ARG A 125 -10.83 7.87 -10.90
N GLU A 126 -10.24 7.45 -9.79
CA GLU A 126 -10.85 7.66 -8.47
C GLU A 126 -10.76 9.12 -8.01
N LEU A 127 -9.68 9.85 -8.34
CA LEU A 127 -9.57 11.29 -8.04
C LEU A 127 -10.56 12.14 -8.87
N GLU A 128 -10.79 11.80 -10.15
CA GLU A 128 -11.80 12.45 -10.99
C GLU A 128 -13.22 12.29 -10.43
N LYS A 129 -13.55 11.16 -9.79
CA LYS A 129 -14.84 10.97 -9.10
C LYS A 129 -14.97 11.83 -7.84
N VAL A 130 -13.87 12.05 -7.13
CA VAL A 130 -13.84 12.82 -5.88
C VAL A 130 -13.95 14.32 -6.16
N ASP A 131 -13.31 14.80 -7.23
CA ASP A 131 -13.28 16.20 -7.63
C ASP A 131 -14.44 16.61 -8.56
N GLY A 132 -14.77 15.78 -9.55
CA GLY A 132 -15.73 16.09 -10.61
C GLY A 132 -15.14 16.77 -11.85
N THR A 133 -13.90 17.27 -11.79
CA THR A 133 -13.12 17.66 -12.97
C THR A 133 -12.25 16.53 -13.50
N ARG A 134 -11.67 16.69 -14.70
CA ARG A 134 -10.81 15.69 -15.36
C ARG A 134 -9.34 16.12 -15.37
N PHE A 135 -8.44 15.14 -15.34
CA PHE A 135 -7.01 15.40 -15.52
C PHE A 135 -6.69 15.65 -17.01
N LYS A 136 -5.87 16.67 -17.28
CA LYS A 136 -5.18 16.80 -18.56
C LYS A 136 -4.11 15.72 -18.63
N VAL A 137 -4.27 14.77 -19.56
CA VAL A 137 -3.32 13.69 -19.82
C VAL A 137 -2.36 14.12 -20.94
N ASP A 138 -1.07 14.03 -20.67
CA ASP A 138 0.02 14.44 -21.56
C ASP A 138 1.01 13.28 -21.70
N LYS A 139 1.17 12.74 -22.92
CA LYS A 139 2.02 11.59 -23.24
C LYS A 139 3.22 12.05 -24.03
N TRP A 140 4.42 11.65 -23.60
CA TRP A 140 5.68 12.09 -24.19
C TRP A 140 6.70 10.95 -24.18
N ASP A 141 7.52 10.88 -25.22
CA ASP A 141 8.56 9.87 -25.40
C ASP A 141 9.96 10.48 -25.28
N ARG A 142 11.00 9.66 -25.14
CA ARG A 142 12.41 10.10 -25.10
C ARG A 142 13.18 9.57 -26.31
N PRO A 143 14.11 10.36 -26.91
CA PRO A 143 14.97 9.89 -28.00
C PRO A 143 15.76 8.61 -27.65
N ASN A 144 16.22 8.48 -26.39
CA ASN A 144 17.02 7.36 -25.90
C ASN A 144 16.16 6.20 -25.36
N GLY A 145 14.90 6.10 -25.80
CA GLY A 145 13.95 5.08 -25.35
C GLY A 145 13.19 5.43 -24.07
N GLY A 146 11.96 4.90 -23.97
CA GLY A 146 11.03 5.22 -22.90
C GLY A 146 10.32 6.56 -23.10
N GLY A 147 9.78 7.12 -22.01
CA GLY A 147 8.84 8.23 -22.03
C GLY A 147 8.14 8.43 -20.68
N GLY A 148 6.94 9.00 -20.72
CA GLY A 148 6.11 9.16 -19.54
C GLY A 148 4.68 9.56 -19.87
N ILE A 149 3.82 9.44 -18.87
CA ILE A 149 2.46 9.96 -18.90
C ILE A 149 2.34 10.94 -17.74
N THR A 150 2.11 12.21 -18.03
CA THR A 150 1.91 13.28 -17.05
C THR A 150 0.43 13.61 -17.01
N CYS A 151 -0.25 13.24 -15.93
CA CYS A 151 -1.65 13.60 -15.70
C CYS A 151 -1.68 14.76 -14.71
N VAL A 152 -2.19 15.93 -15.11
CA VAL A 152 -2.29 17.12 -14.24
C VAL A 152 -3.73 17.62 -14.18
N LEU A 153 -4.19 17.90 -12.96
CA LEU A 153 -5.43 18.60 -12.65
C LEU A 153 -5.04 19.92 -11.97
N GLN A 154 -5.65 21.02 -12.40
CA GLN A 154 -5.47 22.35 -11.83
C GLN A 154 -6.82 23.05 -11.80
N ASP A 155 -7.04 23.91 -10.80
CA ASP A 155 -8.28 24.69 -10.65
C ASP A 155 -9.54 23.81 -10.53
N GLY A 156 -9.40 22.60 -9.95
CA GLY A 156 -10.48 21.66 -9.68
C GLY A 156 -11.31 22.00 -8.44
N ASN A 157 -12.45 21.32 -8.28
CA ASN A 157 -13.41 21.63 -7.21
C ASN A 157 -12.90 21.24 -5.81
N VAL A 158 -12.01 20.25 -5.74
CA VAL A 158 -11.47 19.68 -4.50
C VAL A 158 -9.96 19.83 -4.46
N PHE A 159 -9.27 19.56 -5.57
CA PHE A 159 -7.82 19.70 -5.72
C PHE A 159 -7.51 21.00 -6.49
N GLU A 160 -6.88 21.96 -5.81
CA GLU A 160 -6.46 23.24 -6.39
C GLU A 160 -5.36 23.02 -7.43
N LYS A 161 -4.47 22.05 -7.16
CA LYS A 161 -3.53 21.48 -8.12
C LYS A 161 -3.18 20.06 -7.68
N GLY A 162 -3.01 19.16 -8.63
CA GLY A 162 -2.50 17.82 -8.38
C GLY A 162 -1.98 17.18 -9.66
N GLY A 163 -1.06 16.23 -9.52
CA GLY A 163 -0.61 15.45 -10.66
C GLY A 163 -0.21 14.05 -10.28
N VAL A 164 -0.42 13.13 -11.21
CA VAL A 164 -0.13 11.70 -11.10
C VAL A 164 0.70 11.35 -12.32
N ASN A 165 2.02 11.26 -12.15
CA ASN A 165 2.97 11.13 -13.25
C ASN A 165 3.59 9.74 -13.22
N THR A 166 3.65 9.08 -14.38
CA THR A 166 4.55 7.95 -14.62
C THR A 166 5.71 8.38 -15.50
N SER A 167 6.87 7.80 -15.27
CA SER A 167 8.05 7.96 -16.13
C SER A 167 8.75 6.61 -16.24
N ILE A 168 9.18 6.29 -17.46
CA ILE A 168 9.87 5.06 -17.83
C ILE A 168 11.11 5.52 -18.61
N VAL A 169 12.28 5.31 -18.06
CA VAL A 169 13.54 5.82 -18.58
C VAL A 169 14.48 4.67 -18.88
N TYR A 170 15.00 4.66 -20.09
CA TYR A 170 16.16 3.87 -20.47
C TYR A 170 17.35 4.83 -20.72
N GLY A 171 18.56 4.30 -20.70
CA GLY A 171 19.77 5.05 -21.01
C GLY A 171 21.02 4.36 -20.50
N THR A 172 22.13 5.11 -20.46
CA THR A 172 23.45 4.58 -20.09
C THR A 172 24.05 5.38 -18.93
N LEU A 173 24.54 4.69 -17.90
CA LEU A 173 25.31 5.29 -16.81
C LEU A 173 26.80 5.33 -17.19
N PRO A 174 27.47 6.50 -17.15
CA PRO A 174 28.93 6.56 -17.29
C PRO A 174 29.63 6.08 -16.01
N ARG A 175 30.88 5.61 -16.11
CA ARG A 175 31.72 5.13 -14.99
C ARG A 175 31.72 6.05 -13.75
N ALA A 176 31.64 7.37 -13.93
CA ALA A 176 31.57 8.35 -12.84
C ALA A 176 30.23 8.34 -12.05
N ALA A 177 29.12 7.91 -12.66
CA ALA A 177 27.84 7.69 -11.98
C ALA A 177 27.82 6.32 -11.30
N ILE A 178 28.29 5.27 -12.00
CA ILE A 178 28.45 3.90 -11.46
C ILE A 178 29.29 3.95 -10.17
N SER A 179 30.43 4.65 -10.19
CA SER A 179 31.32 4.84 -9.04
C SER A 179 30.66 5.50 -7.82
N LYS A 180 29.59 6.29 -8.00
CA LYS A 180 28.82 6.87 -6.89
C LYS A 180 27.75 5.90 -6.38
N MET A 181 27.10 5.15 -7.26
CA MET A 181 26.12 4.12 -6.87
C MET A 181 26.77 2.97 -6.09
N ARG A 182 28.03 2.62 -6.41
CA ARG A 182 28.85 1.61 -5.72
C ARG A 182 29.08 1.81 -4.22
N VAL A 183 28.74 2.99 -3.67
CA VAL A 183 28.78 3.22 -2.22
C VAL A 183 27.75 2.35 -1.49
N ASN A 184 26.57 2.17 -2.10
CA ASN A 184 25.50 1.30 -1.59
C ASN A 184 25.50 -0.03 -2.37
N HIS A 185 25.56 0.04 -3.70
CA HIS A 185 25.37 -1.09 -4.64
C HIS A 185 26.69 -1.78 -5.01
N LYS A 186 27.19 -2.62 -4.10
CA LYS A 186 28.53 -3.26 -4.22
C LYS A 186 28.65 -4.31 -5.33
N ALA A 187 27.54 -4.81 -5.86
CA ALA A 187 27.52 -5.79 -6.96
C ALA A 187 28.01 -5.20 -8.31
N LEU A 188 27.89 -3.88 -8.48
CA LEU A 188 28.37 -3.17 -9.67
C LEU A 188 29.90 -3.34 -9.83
N ASP A 189 30.31 -3.76 -11.02
CA ASP A 189 31.72 -3.97 -11.40
C ASP A 189 32.53 -2.65 -11.37
N PRO A 190 33.76 -2.62 -10.81
CA PRO A 190 34.62 -1.42 -10.81
C PRO A 190 35.13 -0.98 -12.19
N ASP A 191 35.23 -1.91 -13.14
CA ASP A 191 35.99 -1.78 -14.39
C ASP A 191 35.14 -1.61 -15.65
N VAL A 192 33.82 -1.73 -15.53
CA VAL A 192 32.88 -1.39 -16.60
C VAL A 192 32.83 0.14 -16.83
N GLU A 193 33.05 0.55 -18.08
CA GLU A 193 33.05 1.98 -18.48
C GLU A 193 31.65 2.58 -18.58
N SER A 194 30.67 1.75 -18.95
CA SER A 194 29.27 2.14 -19.14
C SER A 194 28.31 0.98 -18.91
N LEU A 195 27.21 1.20 -18.20
CA LEU A 195 26.12 0.24 -18.00
C LEU A 195 24.81 0.77 -18.57
N GLU A 196 24.05 -0.06 -19.27
CA GLU A 196 22.64 0.26 -19.54
C GLU A 196 21.85 0.28 -18.23
N PHE A 197 20.88 1.18 -18.12
CA PHE A 197 19.97 1.24 -16.98
C PHE A 197 18.52 1.48 -17.38
N PHE A 198 17.64 1.00 -16.51
CA PHE A 198 16.21 1.22 -16.52
C PHE A 198 15.79 1.88 -15.22
N ALA A 199 14.93 2.88 -15.31
CA ALA A 199 14.25 3.48 -14.17
C ALA A 199 12.77 3.72 -14.49
N ALA A 200 11.87 3.12 -13.72
CA ALA A 200 10.44 3.34 -13.87
C ALA A 200 9.78 3.66 -12.52
N GLY A 201 8.85 4.61 -12.51
CA GLY A 201 8.11 4.93 -11.30
C GLY A 201 6.86 5.77 -11.51
N LEU A 202 5.97 5.69 -10.52
CA LEU A 202 4.82 6.58 -10.34
C LEU A 202 5.16 7.59 -9.25
N SER A 203 5.01 8.87 -9.54
CA SER A 203 5.16 9.96 -8.57
C SER A 203 3.94 10.88 -8.60
N MET A 204 3.44 11.25 -7.43
CA MET A 204 2.20 12.01 -7.27
C MET A 204 2.31 13.02 -6.14
N VAL A 205 1.74 14.20 -6.36
CA VAL A 205 1.45 15.20 -5.33
C VAL A 205 0.04 15.74 -5.56
N LEU A 206 -0.75 15.87 -4.50
CA LEU A 206 -2.10 16.44 -4.55
C LEU A 206 -2.23 17.53 -3.49
N HIS A 207 -2.71 18.71 -3.89
CA HIS A 207 -2.97 19.84 -3.02
C HIS A 207 -4.46 20.18 -3.02
N PRO A 208 -5.22 19.73 -2.01
CA PRO A 208 -6.60 20.17 -1.84
C PRO A 208 -6.73 21.69 -1.71
N SER A 209 -7.84 22.23 -2.22
CA SER A 209 -8.20 23.64 -2.03
C SER A 209 -8.59 23.92 -0.58
N ASN A 210 -9.35 23.01 0.04
CA ASN A 210 -9.83 23.15 1.42
C ASN A 210 -8.69 23.00 2.46
N PRO A 211 -8.46 23.96 3.38
CA PRO A 211 -7.45 23.88 4.45
C PRO A 211 -7.58 22.68 5.40
N MET A 212 -8.78 22.10 5.52
CA MET A 212 -9.04 20.92 6.35
C MET A 212 -8.61 19.62 5.68
N ALA A 213 -8.40 19.63 4.36
CA ALA A 213 -7.97 18.46 3.59
C ALA A 213 -6.44 18.48 3.42
N PRO A 214 -5.72 17.40 3.76
CA PRO A 214 -4.26 17.37 3.72
C PRO A 214 -3.70 17.31 2.30
N THR A 215 -2.56 17.95 2.07
CA THR A 215 -1.70 17.60 0.93
C THR A 215 -1.16 16.18 1.14
N VAL A 216 -0.99 15.41 0.06
CA VAL A 216 -0.32 14.10 0.12
C VAL A 216 0.73 14.01 -0.99
N HIS A 217 1.80 13.28 -0.72
CA HIS A 217 2.81 12.88 -1.70
C HIS A 217 2.98 11.36 -1.69
N LEU A 218 3.28 10.81 -2.86
CA LEU A 218 3.54 9.40 -3.08
C LEU A 218 4.59 9.23 -4.17
N ASN A 219 5.51 8.29 -3.97
CA ASN A 219 6.43 7.82 -5.00
C ASN A 219 6.62 6.30 -4.87
N TYR A 220 6.59 5.56 -5.98
CA TYR A 220 7.07 4.18 -6.02
C TYR A 220 7.85 3.99 -7.32
N ARG A 221 9.09 3.52 -7.20
CA ARG A 221 10.06 3.39 -8.28
C ARG A 221 10.83 2.08 -8.21
N TYR A 222 11.28 1.63 -9.36
CA TYR A 222 12.21 0.53 -9.56
C TYR A 222 13.39 1.05 -10.39
N PHE A 223 14.60 0.64 -10.04
CA PHE A 223 15.81 0.90 -10.79
C PHE A 223 16.53 -0.43 -11.05
N GLU A 224 17.10 -0.58 -12.24
CA GLU A 224 17.88 -1.75 -12.64
C GLU A 224 19.00 -1.33 -13.58
N THR A 225 20.22 -1.80 -13.34
CA THR A 225 21.31 -1.82 -14.34
C THR A 225 21.35 -3.16 -15.02
N ALA A 226 21.68 -3.20 -16.32
CA ALA A 226 21.74 -4.43 -17.11
C ALA A 226 23.16 -4.74 -17.61
N ASN A 227 23.45 -6.04 -17.73
CA ASN A 227 24.60 -6.56 -18.46
C ASN A 227 24.36 -6.45 -19.98
N ALA A 228 25.40 -6.62 -20.82
CA ALA A 228 25.28 -6.53 -22.28
C ALA A 228 24.37 -7.62 -22.92
N ASP A 229 24.09 -8.71 -22.20
CA ASP A 229 23.10 -9.73 -22.59
C ASP A 229 21.66 -9.36 -22.18
N GLY A 230 21.45 -8.21 -21.54
CA GLY A 230 20.16 -7.68 -21.10
C GLY A 230 19.67 -8.25 -19.76
N THR A 231 20.44 -9.11 -19.11
CA THR A 231 20.16 -9.62 -17.76
C THR A 231 20.38 -8.54 -16.70
N PRO A 232 19.65 -8.55 -15.57
CA PRO A 232 19.91 -7.65 -14.45
C PRO A 232 21.32 -7.84 -13.87
N ASN A 233 22.01 -6.73 -13.59
CA ASN A 233 23.30 -6.69 -12.90
C ASN A 233 23.11 -6.33 -11.41
N ALA A 234 22.39 -5.24 -11.14
CA ALA A 234 22.03 -4.75 -9.82
C ALA A 234 20.69 -4.00 -9.94
N TRP A 235 19.83 -4.12 -8.94
CA TRP A 235 18.45 -3.62 -8.99
C TRP A 235 17.98 -3.23 -7.59
N TRP A 236 17.06 -2.26 -7.49
CA TRP A 236 16.44 -1.90 -6.22
C TRP A 236 15.07 -1.24 -6.38
N PHE A 237 14.24 -1.40 -5.35
CA PHE A 237 13.00 -0.66 -5.16
C PHE A 237 13.21 0.53 -4.24
N GLY A 238 12.46 1.60 -4.50
CA GLY A 238 12.38 2.77 -3.63
C GLY A 238 10.97 3.34 -3.64
N GLY A 239 10.58 4.05 -2.58
CA GLY A 239 9.25 4.60 -2.54
C GLY A 239 8.83 5.16 -1.20
N GLY A 240 7.53 5.43 -1.08
CA GLY A 240 6.92 6.02 0.09
C GLY A 240 5.60 6.71 -0.19
N THR A 241 4.93 7.08 0.88
CA THR A 241 3.75 7.94 0.87
C THR A 241 3.70 8.72 2.19
N ASP A 242 3.46 10.03 2.13
CA ASP A 242 3.48 10.92 3.31
C ASP A 242 2.36 11.97 3.27
N LEU A 243 1.86 12.31 4.45
CA LEU A 243 0.71 13.19 4.62
C LEU A 243 1.14 14.55 5.19
N THR A 244 0.73 15.63 4.52
CA THR A 244 0.99 17.02 4.92
C THR A 244 -0.32 17.77 5.20
N PRO A 245 -0.95 17.59 6.37
CA PRO A 245 -2.08 18.40 6.80
C PRO A 245 -1.67 19.84 7.11
N SER A 246 -2.57 20.79 6.84
CA SER A 246 -2.46 22.16 7.38
C SER A 246 -3.04 22.26 8.80
N TYR A 247 -4.12 21.50 9.06
CA TYR A 247 -4.71 21.34 10.37
C TYR A 247 -4.73 19.87 10.79
N LEU A 248 -4.29 19.59 12.02
CA LEU A 248 -4.16 18.23 12.52
C LEU A 248 -5.51 17.66 13.00
N PHE A 249 -5.92 16.56 12.35
CA PHE A 249 -7.00 15.67 12.78
C PHE A 249 -6.43 14.29 13.09
N ASP A 250 -6.35 13.94 14.37
CA ASP A 250 -5.61 12.76 14.85
C ASP A 250 -6.19 11.46 14.26
N GLU A 251 -7.51 11.39 14.08
CA GLU A 251 -8.20 10.23 13.54
C GLU A 251 -7.93 9.98 12.06
N ASP A 252 -7.58 11.03 11.30
CA ASP A 252 -7.21 10.91 9.89
C ASP A 252 -5.74 10.45 9.76
N VAL A 253 -4.86 10.98 10.61
CA VAL A 253 -3.44 10.58 10.62
C VAL A 253 -3.28 9.15 11.12
N ILE A 254 -4.02 8.74 12.15
CA ILE A 254 -4.10 7.35 12.61
C ILE A 254 -4.68 6.44 11.52
N HIS A 255 -5.68 6.89 10.76
CA HIS A 255 -6.22 6.12 9.64
C HIS A 255 -5.17 5.91 8.53
N PHE A 256 -4.49 6.97 8.09
CA PHE A 256 -3.45 6.94 7.07
C PHE A 256 -2.30 5.99 7.48
N HIS A 257 -1.70 6.25 8.64
CA HIS A 257 -0.59 5.45 9.17
C HIS A 257 -0.97 3.99 9.43
N ARG A 258 -2.18 3.69 9.92
CA ARG A 258 -2.63 2.30 10.10
C ARG A 258 -2.75 1.58 8.76
N THR A 259 -3.43 2.17 7.77
CA THR A 259 -3.62 1.53 6.46
C THR A 259 -2.30 1.24 5.75
N ILE A 260 -1.30 2.11 5.92
CA ILE A 260 0.07 1.92 5.44
C ILE A 260 0.81 0.85 6.27
N LYS A 261 0.68 0.88 7.60
CA LYS A 261 1.24 -0.16 8.48
C LYS A 261 0.71 -1.53 8.10
N ASP A 262 -0.60 -1.69 7.95
CA ASP A 262 -1.26 -2.96 7.62
C ASP A 262 -0.70 -3.55 6.30
N ALA A 263 -0.36 -2.70 5.32
CA ALA A 263 0.27 -3.10 4.07
C ALA A 263 1.75 -3.50 4.24
N CYS A 264 2.53 -2.81 5.10
CA CYS A 264 3.90 -3.23 5.44
C CYS A 264 3.89 -4.55 6.22
N ASP A 265 2.99 -4.67 7.19
CA ASP A 265 2.80 -5.80 8.10
C ASP A 265 2.43 -7.11 7.42
N ALA A 266 2.01 -7.07 6.15
CA ALA A 266 1.76 -8.24 5.32
C ALA A 266 3.05 -8.88 4.77
N HIS A 267 4.16 -8.15 4.77
CA HIS A 267 5.47 -8.59 4.25
C HIS A 267 6.50 -8.74 5.37
N ASP A 268 6.65 -7.74 6.23
CA ASP A 268 7.53 -7.80 7.40
C ASP A 268 7.06 -6.84 8.49
N LYS A 269 7.11 -7.28 9.76
CA LYS A 269 6.64 -6.49 10.91
C LYS A 269 7.58 -5.34 11.29
N THR A 270 8.82 -5.36 10.80
CA THR A 270 9.82 -4.33 11.06
C THR A 270 9.71 -3.13 10.10
N TYR A 271 9.21 -3.36 8.88
CA TYR A 271 9.19 -2.40 7.78
C TYR A 271 8.53 -1.07 8.16
N TYR A 272 7.32 -1.09 8.71
CA TYR A 272 6.62 0.15 9.06
C TYR A 272 7.41 1.01 10.05
N ALA A 273 7.99 0.42 11.09
CA ALA A 273 8.76 1.18 12.09
C ALA A 273 10.01 1.83 11.45
N ARG A 274 10.81 1.04 10.71
CA ARG A 274 12.01 1.50 10.01
C ARG A 274 11.68 2.59 8.99
N PHE A 275 10.67 2.37 8.15
CA PHE A 275 10.32 3.29 7.06
C PHE A 275 9.54 4.52 7.53
N LYS A 276 8.84 4.46 8.67
CA LYS A 276 8.25 5.65 9.32
C LYS A 276 9.35 6.53 9.91
N GLU A 277 10.30 5.96 10.64
CA GLU A 277 11.45 6.70 11.19
C GLU A 277 12.29 7.33 10.07
N TRP A 278 12.48 6.63 8.95
CA TRP A 278 13.15 7.17 7.76
C TRP A 278 12.32 8.29 7.10
N CYS A 279 10.99 8.18 7.06
CA CYS A 279 10.10 9.22 6.54
C CYS A 279 10.21 10.53 7.34
N ASP A 280 10.14 10.44 8.66
CA ASP A 280 10.27 11.60 9.55
C ASP A 280 11.65 12.29 9.41
N LYS A 281 12.71 11.52 9.20
CA LYS A 281 14.07 12.03 8.94
C LYS A 281 14.23 12.63 7.54
N TYR A 282 13.66 11.99 6.51
CA TYR A 282 13.81 12.43 5.12
C TYR A 282 13.07 13.74 4.86
N PHE A 283 11.85 13.88 5.37
CA PHE A 283 11.02 15.07 5.17
C PHE A 283 11.25 16.18 6.22
N TYR A 284 12.45 16.25 6.81
CA TYR A 284 12.82 17.26 7.81
C TYR A 284 13.33 18.56 7.18
N VAL A 285 12.68 19.69 7.47
CA VAL A 285 13.10 21.02 7.00
C VAL A 285 14.10 21.60 8.00
N SER A 286 15.38 21.24 7.83
CA SER A 286 16.46 21.54 8.80
C SER A 286 16.54 23.01 9.22
N HIS A 287 16.43 23.95 8.27
CA HIS A 287 16.45 25.40 8.53
C HIS A 287 15.17 25.96 9.20
N ARG A 288 14.18 25.12 9.50
CA ARG A 288 12.97 25.46 10.27
C ARG A 288 12.84 24.66 11.57
N GLY A 289 13.56 23.55 11.70
CA GLY A 289 13.49 22.65 12.85
C GLY A 289 12.19 21.82 12.92
N GLU A 290 11.52 21.60 11.79
CA GLU A 290 10.22 20.91 11.70
C GLU A 290 10.16 19.98 10.50
N THR A 291 9.35 18.92 10.55
CA THR A 291 9.00 18.11 9.38
C THR A 291 8.04 18.85 8.43
N ARG A 292 8.04 18.45 7.16
CA ARG A 292 7.10 18.94 6.12
C ARG A 292 5.65 18.66 6.52
N GLY A 293 5.40 17.43 6.99
CA GLY A 293 4.10 16.88 7.36
C GLY A 293 4.21 15.84 8.49
N VAL A 294 3.16 15.04 8.69
CA VAL A 294 3.03 14.06 9.79
C VAL A 294 3.62 12.68 9.45
N GLY A 295 4.54 12.64 8.48
CA GLY A 295 5.20 11.42 8.01
C GLY A 295 4.27 10.45 7.27
N GLY A 296 4.68 9.19 7.27
CA GLY A 296 4.07 8.09 6.55
C GLY A 296 5.07 6.94 6.48
N ILE A 297 5.45 6.50 5.27
CA ILE A 297 6.65 5.66 5.06
C ILE A 297 7.55 6.23 3.97
N PHE A 298 8.85 5.99 4.09
CA PHE A 298 9.87 6.25 3.07
C PHE A 298 10.90 5.12 3.07
N PHE A 299 11.30 4.68 1.88
CA PHE A 299 12.37 3.71 1.66
C PHE A 299 13.12 3.99 0.35
N ASP A 300 14.38 3.57 0.33
CA ASP A 300 15.31 3.68 -0.79
C ASP A 300 16.24 2.46 -0.75
N ASP A 301 16.91 2.16 -1.86
CA ASP A 301 17.90 1.06 -1.96
C ASP A 301 17.43 -0.29 -1.36
N LEU A 302 16.16 -0.69 -1.56
CA LEU A 302 15.70 -2.04 -1.18
C LEU A 302 16.03 -3.03 -2.30
N ASP A 303 17.03 -3.88 -2.06
CA ASP A 303 17.61 -4.82 -3.01
C ASP A 303 17.62 -6.27 -2.49
N GLU A 304 18.35 -7.14 -3.19
CA GLU A 304 18.64 -8.54 -2.86
C GLU A 304 19.22 -8.80 -1.45
N THR A 305 19.75 -7.77 -0.76
CA THR A 305 20.20 -7.89 0.63
C THR A 305 19.05 -7.88 1.64
N GLU A 306 17.87 -7.38 1.24
CA GLU A 306 16.67 -7.30 2.08
C GLU A 306 15.74 -8.51 1.85
N LYS A 307 15.31 -8.76 0.60
CA LYS A 307 14.53 -9.93 0.14
C LYS A 307 14.77 -10.15 -1.36
N ASP A 308 14.19 -11.23 -1.92
CA ASP A 308 14.14 -11.43 -3.36
C ASP A 308 13.29 -10.39 -4.11
N GLN A 309 13.48 -10.34 -5.43
CA GLN A 309 12.86 -9.34 -6.32
C GLN A 309 11.33 -9.45 -6.39
N GLU A 310 10.75 -10.64 -6.26
CA GLU A 310 9.30 -10.83 -6.26
C GLU A 310 8.68 -10.37 -4.94
N ALA A 311 9.32 -10.67 -3.81
CA ALA A 311 8.90 -10.18 -2.49
C ALA A 311 8.92 -8.65 -2.41
N LEU A 312 9.99 -7.99 -2.88
CA LEU A 312 10.07 -6.52 -2.87
C LEU A 312 9.13 -5.86 -3.89
N PHE A 313 8.86 -6.52 -5.04
CA PHE A 313 7.79 -6.09 -5.95
C PHE A 313 6.42 -6.21 -5.28
N SER A 314 6.11 -7.33 -4.63
CA SER A 314 4.84 -7.56 -3.93
C SER A 314 4.61 -6.60 -2.76
N PHE A 315 5.67 -6.25 -2.02
CA PHE A 315 5.66 -5.19 -1.01
C PHE A 315 5.35 -3.81 -1.63
N SER A 316 6.05 -3.45 -2.71
CA SER A 316 5.82 -2.20 -3.45
C SER A 316 4.39 -2.12 -4.02
N GLN A 317 3.87 -3.24 -4.54
CA GLN A 317 2.48 -3.34 -5.00
C GLN A 317 1.50 -3.12 -3.85
N SER A 318 1.74 -3.76 -2.70
CA SER A 318 0.87 -3.67 -1.52
C SER A 318 0.80 -2.25 -0.97
N CYS A 319 1.93 -1.54 -0.92
CA CYS A 319 1.99 -0.17 -0.39
C CYS A 319 1.41 0.87 -1.38
N LEU A 320 1.53 0.66 -2.69
CA LEU A 320 0.81 1.48 -3.68
C LEU A 320 -0.70 1.21 -3.67
N ASN A 321 -1.11 -0.06 -3.50
CA ASN A 321 -2.53 -0.42 -3.33
C ASN A 321 -3.15 0.19 -2.06
N ALA A 322 -2.37 0.41 -1.01
CA ALA A 322 -2.82 1.04 0.24
C ALA A 322 -3.13 2.54 0.11
N PHE A 323 -2.65 3.22 -0.93
CA PHE A 323 -2.82 4.68 -1.10
C PHE A 323 -4.28 5.11 -1.13
N LEU A 324 -5.08 4.61 -2.07
CA LEU A 324 -6.48 5.05 -2.22
C LEU A 324 -7.31 4.76 -0.96
N PRO A 325 -7.24 3.56 -0.34
CA PRO A 325 -7.87 3.30 0.96
C PRO A 325 -7.38 4.22 2.09
N SER A 326 -6.13 4.69 2.08
CA SER A 326 -5.57 5.56 3.14
C SER A 326 -5.96 7.03 3.02
N TYR A 327 -6.26 7.52 1.81
CA TYR A 327 -6.38 8.95 1.52
C TYR A 327 -7.80 9.38 1.11
N ILE A 328 -8.50 8.60 0.28
CA ILE A 328 -9.85 8.97 -0.20
C ILE A 328 -10.87 9.13 0.96
N PRO A 329 -10.89 8.28 2.01
CA PRO A 329 -11.79 8.49 3.15
C PRO A 329 -11.51 9.79 3.93
N ILE A 330 -10.27 10.28 3.92
CA ILE A 330 -9.89 11.57 4.52
C ILE A 330 -10.44 12.71 3.66
N ILE A 331 -10.21 12.67 2.35
CA ILE A 331 -10.69 13.73 1.44
C ILE A 331 -12.21 13.83 1.43
N GLU A 332 -12.95 12.72 1.37
CA GLU A 332 -14.43 12.75 1.47
C GLU A 332 -14.94 13.36 2.78
N LYS A 333 -14.22 13.15 3.89
CA LYS A 333 -14.58 13.73 5.20
C LYS A 333 -14.23 15.22 5.33
N ARG A 334 -13.24 15.71 4.57
CA ARG A 334 -12.68 17.08 4.75
C ARG A 334 -13.00 18.05 3.64
N LYS A 335 -13.25 17.61 2.40
CA LYS A 335 -13.37 18.49 1.23
C LYS A 335 -14.49 19.53 1.34
N THR A 336 -15.58 19.21 2.03
CA THR A 336 -16.75 20.07 2.24
C THR A 336 -16.77 20.82 3.58
N MET A 337 -15.74 20.70 4.43
CA MET A 337 -15.73 21.40 5.72
C MET A 337 -15.64 22.93 5.52
N PRO A 338 -16.43 23.75 6.24
CA PRO A 338 -16.26 25.20 6.21
C PRO A 338 -14.89 25.60 6.79
N PHE A 339 -14.33 26.68 6.26
CA PHE A 339 -13.07 27.28 6.72
C PHE A 339 -13.15 28.81 6.62
N THR A 340 -12.24 29.48 7.32
CA THR A 340 -12.08 30.94 7.34
C THR A 340 -10.87 31.40 6.53
N GLU A 341 -10.82 32.69 6.18
CA GLU A 341 -9.65 33.28 5.51
C GLU A 341 -8.35 33.17 6.32
N LYS A 342 -8.44 33.13 7.67
CA LYS A 342 -7.30 32.84 8.53
C LYS A 342 -6.79 31.41 8.33
N GLU A 343 -7.70 30.44 8.22
CA GLU A 343 -7.37 29.03 7.95
C GLU A 343 -6.84 28.81 6.53
N LYS A 344 -7.35 29.55 5.52
CA LYS A 344 -6.79 29.56 4.17
C LYS A 344 -5.41 30.21 4.14
N ALA A 345 -5.19 31.34 4.83
CA ALA A 345 -3.88 31.96 4.96
C ALA A 345 -2.85 31.05 5.66
N TRP A 346 -3.27 30.27 6.67
CA TRP A 346 -2.42 29.25 7.29
C TRP A 346 -2.06 28.11 6.33
N GLN A 347 -3.02 27.61 5.53
CA GLN A 347 -2.73 26.63 4.46
C GLN A 347 -1.64 27.15 3.51
N GLN A 348 -1.71 28.43 3.12
CA GLN A 348 -0.71 29.05 2.24
C GLN A 348 0.69 29.10 2.89
N LEU A 349 0.77 29.35 4.20
CA LEU A 349 2.03 29.33 4.96
C LEU A 349 2.61 27.91 5.11
N ARG A 350 1.75 26.90 5.31
CA ARG A 350 2.17 25.48 5.29
C ARG A 350 2.61 25.01 3.91
N ARG A 351 1.96 25.48 2.84
CA ARG A 351 2.42 25.26 1.46
C ARG A 351 3.76 25.94 1.16
N GLY A 352 4.04 27.09 1.76
CA GLY A 352 5.37 27.72 1.73
C GLY A 352 6.48 26.77 2.26
N ARG A 353 6.20 26.01 3.33
CA ARG A 353 7.11 24.97 3.86
C ARG A 353 7.26 23.77 2.92
N TYR A 354 6.21 23.42 2.19
CA TYR A 354 6.26 22.36 1.18
C TYR A 354 7.20 22.75 0.02
N VAL A 355 7.11 24.00 -0.46
CA VAL A 355 8.03 24.56 -1.46
C VAL A 355 9.47 24.67 -0.92
N GLU A 356 9.65 25.14 0.32
CA GLU A 356 10.97 25.17 0.98
C GLU A 356 11.62 23.79 1.07
N PHE A 357 10.85 22.72 1.29
CA PHE A 357 11.40 21.36 1.26
C PHE A 357 11.80 20.93 -0.16
N ASN A 358 10.86 21.01 -1.12
CA ASN A 358 11.08 20.50 -2.48
C ASN A 358 12.22 21.22 -3.21
N LEU A 359 12.45 22.51 -2.95
CA LEU A 359 13.50 23.29 -3.63
C LEU A 359 14.88 23.26 -2.94
N VAL A 360 14.96 22.90 -1.64
CA VAL A 360 16.22 22.95 -0.86
C VAL A 360 16.72 21.56 -0.47
N HIS A 361 15.83 20.64 -0.11
CA HIS A 361 16.19 19.36 0.53
C HIS A 361 15.84 18.12 -0.30
N ASP A 362 14.84 18.18 -1.19
CA ASP A 362 14.45 17.00 -1.95
C ASP A 362 15.48 16.59 -3.02
N ARG A 363 16.07 15.41 -2.82
CA ARG A 363 17.02 14.80 -3.76
C ARG A 363 16.40 14.57 -5.15
N GLY A 364 15.12 14.21 -5.23
CA GLY A 364 14.44 13.90 -6.49
C GLY A 364 14.29 15.14 -7.38
N THR A 365 13.74 16.22 -6.82
CA THR A 365 13.58 17.51 -7.49
C THR A 365 14.92 18.10 -7.89
N SER A 366 15.91 18.10 -6.99
CA SER A 366 17.25 18.62 -7.28
C SER A 366 17.96 17.81 -8.39
N PHE A 367 17.93 16.47 -8.33
CA PHE A 367 18.49 15.63 -9.39
C PHE A 367 17.80 15.84 -10.74
N GLY A 368 16.46 15.92 -10.73
CA GLY A 368 15.66 16.12 -11.94
C GLY A 368 16.00 17.44 -12.65
N LEU A 369 16.05 18.56 -11.92
CA LEU A 369 16.36 19.88 -12.46
C LEU A 369 17.79 20.01 -12.98
N ASN A 370 18.76 19.32 -12.36
CA ASN A 370 20.16 19.32 -12.78
C ASN A 370 20.48 18.30 -13.89
N THR A 371 19.52 17.46 -14.30
CA THR A 371 19.71 16.45 -15.36
C THR A 371 19.29 17.01 -16.73
N PRO A 372 20.21 17.11 -17.73
CA PRO A 372 19.87 17.60 -19.06
C PRO A 372 18.78 16.78 -19.75
N GLY A 373 17.86 17.46 -20.43
CA GLY A 373 16.73 16.83 -21.11
C GLY A 373 15.60 16.32 -20.19
N SER A 374 15.66 16.59 -18.88
CA SER A 374 14.55 16.37 -17.96
C SER A 374 13.35 17.27 -18.29
N ARG A 375 12.14 16.73 -18.16
CA ARG A 375 10.89 17.49 -18.32
C ARG A 375 10.57 18.31 -17.07
N VAL A 376 11.08 19.54 -17.02
CA VAL A 376 10.94 20.48 -15.88
C VAL A 376 9.50 20.60 -15.38
N GLU A 377 8.51 20.72 -16.27
CA GLU A 377 7.09 20.79 -15.92
C GLU A 377 6.58 19.55 -15.15
N SER A 378 7.08 18.36 -15.48
CA SER A 378 6.71 17.12 -14.78
C SER A 378 7.38 16.99 -13.39
N ILE A 379 8.45 17.76 -13.12
CA ILE A 379 9.12 17.85 -11.82
C ILE A 379 8.46 18.92 -10.94
N LEU A 380 8.27 20.13 -11.50
CA LEU A 380 7.64 21.26 -10.82
C LEU A 380 6.10 21.17 -10.71
N MET A 381 5.51 20.13 -11.30
CA MET A 381 4.16 19.64 -10.95
C MET A 381 3.96 19.56 -9.43
N SER A 382 4.99 19.13 -8.70
CA SER A 382 4.99 18.97 -7.24
C SER A 382 4.84 20.26 -6.42
N LEU A 383 4.94 21.43 -7.04
CA LEU A 383 4.72 22.71 -6.36
C LEU A 383 3.22 23.07 -6.38
N PRO A 384 2.63 23.57 -5.28
CA PRO A 384 1.24 24.02 -5.26
C PRO A 384 1.01 25.23 -6.16
N LEU A 385 -0.25 25.45 -6.58
CA LEU A 385 -0.64 26.61 -7.38
C LEU A 385 -0.39 27.94 -6.64
N THR A 386 -0.60 27.94 -5.32
CA THR A 386 -0.37 29.09 -4.45
C THR A 386 0.37 28.69 -3.17
N ALA A 387 1.23 29.59 -2.68
CA ALA A 387 1.94 29.51 -1.41
C ALA A 387 2.20 30.93 -0.86
N ARG A 388 2.45 31.06 0.46
CA ARG A 388 2.72 32.34 1.14
C ARG A 388 3.94 32.24 2.06
N TRP A 389 4.71 33.31 2.09
CA TRP A 389 5.72 33.56 3.12
C TRP A 389 5.35 34.83 3.88
N GLN A 390 5.61 34.84 5.19
CA GLN A 390 5.37 36.00 6.04
C GLN A 390 6.50 36.12 7.06
N TYR A 391 7.08 37.31 7.15
CA TYR A 391 8.18 37.60 8.06
C TYR A 391 7.75 37.42 9.53
N MET A 392 8.56 36.70 10.31
CA MET A 392 8.39 36.47 11.76
C MET A 392 6.99 36.02 12.21
N HIS A 393 6.21 35.35 11.34
CA HIS A 393 4.90 34.83 11.74
C HIS A 393 5.02 33.67 12.73
N ALA A 394 4.39 33.83 13.89
CA ALA A 394 4.12 32.78 14.86
C ALA A 394 2.59 32.62 15.02
N PRO A 395 2.09 31.39 15.27
CA PRO A 395 0.70 31.16 15.60
C PRO A 395 0.34 31.69 17.00
N GLU A 396 -0.96 31.82 17.27
CA GLU A 396 -1.48 32.18 18.59
C GLU A 396 -1.33 31.01 19.58
N LYS A 397 -1.05 31.32 20.85
CA LYS A 397 -0.90 30.29 21.90
C LYS A 397 -2.21 29.55 22.14
N GLY A 398 -2.15 28.22 22.20
CA GLY A 398 -3.29 27.33 22.32
C GLY A 398 -4.08 27.10 21.02
N SER A 399 -3.64 27.65 19.88
CA SER A 399 -4.36 27.53 18.61
C SER A 399 -4.14 26.18 17.92
N ARG A 400 -4.96 25.88 16.90
CA ARG A 400 -4.83 24.65 16.09
C ARG A 400 -3.55 24.67 15.24
N GLU A 401 -3.07 25.84 14.89
CA GLU A 401 -1.82 26.13 14.18
C GLU A 401 -0.60 25.87 15.08
N GLU A 402 -0.61 26.34 16.34
CA GLU A 402 0.45 26.02 17.32
C GLU A 402 0.48 24.51 17.61
N ARG A 403 -0.69 23.88 17.79
CA ARG A 403 -0.82 22.42 17.91
C ARG A 403 -0.16 21.70 16.73
N MET A 404 -0.42 22.15 15.50
CA MET A 404 0.18 21.59 14.28
C MET A 404 1.71 21.72 14.32
N LEU A 405 2.26 22.90 14.61
CA LEU A 405 3.72 23.10 14.68
C LEU A 405 4.38 22.23 15.76
N SER A 406 3.76 22.05 16.93
CA SER A 406 4.30 21.19 18.00
C SER A 406 4.54 19.75 17.54
N VAL A 407 3.71 19.24 16.62
CA VAL A 407 3.77 17.87 16.11
C VAL A 407 4.77 17.72 14.96
N LEU A 408 5.07 18.81 14.24
CA LEU A 408 6.10 18.82 13.21
C LEU A 408 7.51 19.00 13.78
N LYS A 409 7.65 19.73 14.90
CA LYS A 409 8.93 19.87 15.61
C LYS A 409 9.33 18.62 16.38
N GLU A 410 8.34 17.92 16.95
CA GLU A 410 8.51 16.65 17.66
C GLU A 410 7.65 15.58 16.98
N PRO A 411 8.16 14.91 15.92
CA PRO A 411 7.45 13.85 15.22
C PRO A 411 6.99 12.76 16.17
N LYS A 412 5.68 12.51 16.20
CA LYS A 412 5.07 11.63 17.21
C LYS A 412 4.99 10.20 16.68
N GLU A 413 5.07 9.26 17.61
CA GLU A 413 4.53 7.93 17.36
C GLU A 413 3.02 8.02 17.32
N TRP A 414 2.49 8.08 16.09
CA TRP A 414 1.08 7.83 15.81
C TRP A 414 0.80 6.40 16.24
N LYS A 415 0.27 6.25 17.47
CA LYS A 415 0.00 4.95 18.06
C LYS A 415 -1.09 4.22 17.29
N VAL A 416 -0.68 3.59 16.19
CA VAL A 416 -1.25 2.35 15.68
C VAL A 416 -0.93 1.27 16.72
N VAL A 417 -1.57 1.40 17.89
CA VAL A 417 -1.88 0.25 18.73
C VAL A 417 -2.50 -0.75 17.76
N ALA A 418 -1.93 -1.96 17.67
CA ALA A 418 -2.55 -3.03 16.91
C ALA A 418 -3.92 -3.26 17.53
N ALA A 419 -4.95 -2.65 16.93
CA ALA A 419 -6.29 -2.62 17.47
C ALA A 419 -6.79 -4.06 17.40
N MET A 420 -6.69 -4.78 18.53
CA MET A 420 -6.56 -6.25 18.67
C MET A 420 -7.65 -7.07 17.94
N SER A 421 -7.58 -7.12 16.60
CA SER A 421 -8.75 -7.33 15.75
C SER A 421 -9.99 -6.51 16.21
N ALA A 422 -9.77 -5.36 16.85
CA ALA A 422 -10.73 -4.65 17.71
C ALA A 422 -11.77 -3.82 16.95
N GLN A 423 -12.05 -4.23 15.72
CA GLN A 423 -13.34 -4.09 15.07
C GLN A 423 -14.36 -5.09 15.69
N GLY A 424 -14.20 -5.40 16.98
CA GLY A 424 -15.01 -6.36 17.75
C GLY A 424 -16.37 -5.79 18.13
N ALA A 425 -17.22 -6.66 18.70
CA ALA A 425 -18.55 -6.30 19.20
C ALA A 425 -18.49 -5.01 20.03
N PHE A 426 -17.52 -4.95 20.95
CA PHE A 426 -17.25 -3.84 21.85
C PHE A 426 -17.25 -2.46 21.19
N HIS A 427 -16.60 -2.28 20.03
CA HIS A 427 -16.52 -0.97 19.37
C HIS A 427 -17.88 -0.50 18.82
N ARG A 428 -18.82 -1.43 18.57
CA ARG A 428 -20.21 -1.09 18.23
C ARG A 428 -21.07 -0.91 19.47
N LEU A 429 -20.84 -1.68 20.53
CA LEU A 429 -21.48 -1.47 21.85
C LEU A 429 -21.17 -0.08 22.44
N LEU A 430 -20.03 0.53 22.07
CA LEU A 430 -19.68 1.92 22.44
C LEU A 430 -20.77 2.95 22.04
N SER A 431 -21.52 2.73 20.96
CA SER A 431 -22.58 3.66 20.54
C SER A 431 -23.76 3.73 21.53
N PHE A 432 -24.06 2.63 22.23
CA PHE A 432 -25.09 2.58 23.28
C PHE A 432 -24.77 3.47 24.48
N PHE A 433 -23.49 3.70 24.76
CA PHE A 433 -23.05 4.60 25.82
C PHE A 433 -23.11 6.05 25.35
N ALA A 434 -22.60 6.34 24.14
CA ALA A 434 -22.51 7.69 23.56
C ALA A 434 -23.85 8.45 23.45
N THR A 435 -24.97 7.74 23.52
CA THR A 435 -26.33 8.30 23.44
C THR A 435 -27.03 8.50 24.80
N ARG A 436 -26.31 8.39 25.93
CA ARG A 436 -26.91 8.38 27.28
C ARG A 436 -26.93 9.73 28.00
N SER A 437 -26.37 10.80 27.45
CA SER A 437 -26.54 12.17 27.95
C SER A 437 -27.83 12.83 27.42
N SER A 438 -28.27 13.89 28.09
CA SER A 438 -29.35 14.78 27.64
C SER A 438 -29.01 15.61 26.39
N ARG A 439 -27.78 15.49 25.86
CA ARG A 439 -27.32 16.03 24.57
C ARG A 439 -26.51 14.93 23.85
N PRO A 440 -27.16 13.86 23.39
CA PRO A 440 -26.48 12.66 22.92
C PRO A 440 -25.60 12.94 21.70
N ASN A 441 -24.37 12.40 21.68
CA ASN A 441 -23.43 12.57 20.57
C ASN A 441 -22.90 11.20 20.11
N THR A 442 -23.32 10.74 18.94
CA THR A 442 -22.89 9.46 18.35
C THR A 442 -21.39 9.38 18.02
N SER A 443 -20.65 10.48 18.11
CA SER A 443 -19.19 10.55 17.91
C SER A 443 -18.35 10.63 19.18
N THR A 444 -18.93 10.77 20.38
CA THR A 444 -18.17 10.84 21.64
C THR A 444 -18.89 10.18 22.80
N ILE A 445 -18.16 9.38 23.59
CA ILE A 445 -18.58 8.97 24.94
C ILE A 445 -17.82 9.84 25.94
N THR A 446 -18.50 10.60 26.80
CA THR A 446 -17.88 11.15 28.01
C THR A 446 -17.91 10.13 29.15
N PHE A 447 -17.11 10.36 30.20
CA PHE A 447 -17.21 9.57 31.43
C PHE A 447 -18.65 9.48 31.96
N MET A 448 -19.45 10.55 31.84
CA MET A 448 -20.85 10.56 32.27
C MET A 448 -21.79 9.77 31.35
N ASP A 449 -21.58 9.79 30.03
CA ASP A 449 -22.32 8.93 29.08
C ASP A 449 -22.09 7.45 29.40
N SER A 450 -20.83 7.11 29.65
CA SER A 450 -20.39 5.78 30.06
C SER A 450 -21.02 5.33 31.38
N LEU A 451 -20.91 6.15 32.44
CA LEU A 451 -21.48 5.85 33.76
C LEU A 451 -23.01 5.72 33.70
N ARG A 452 -23.70 6.59 32.96
CA ARG A 452 -25.16 6.49 32.73
C ARG A 452 -25.53 5.21 32.00
N GLY A 453 -24.77 4.83 30.98
CA GLY A 453 -24.96 3.57 30.26
C GLY A 453 -24.79 2.35 31.17
N ASP A 454 -23.73 2.28 31.97
CA ASP A 454 -23.50 1.19 32.93
C ASP A 454 -24.64 1.09 33.96
N LEU A 455 -25.07 2.22 34.52
CA LEU A 455 -26.22 2.27 35.44
C LEU A 455 -27.53 1.82 34.78
N SER A 456 -27.77 2.19 33.51
CA SER A 456 -28.96 1.75 32.76
C SER A 456 -28.99 0.25 32.45
N LEU A 457 -27.87 -0.46 32.61
CA LEU A 457 -27.77 -1.92 32.52
C LEU A 457 -28.08 -2.61 33.86
N GLY A 458 -28.55 -1.88 34.88
CA GLY A 458 -28.88 -2.44 36.19
C GLY A 458 -27.67 -2.76 37.07
N LEU A 459 -26.51 -2.15 36.78
CA LEU A 459 -25.31 -2.26 37.62
C LEU A 459 -25.39 -1.29 38.81
N ASN A 460 -24.82 -1.71 39.94
CA ASN A 460 -24.68 -0.87 41.12
C ASN A 460 -23.61 0.22 40.91
N PHE A 461 -23.75 1.34 41.63
CA PHE A 461 -22.92 2.52 41.44
C PHE A 461 -21.39 2.26 41.54
N PRO A 462 -20.85 1.51 42.53
CA PRO A 462 -19.43 1.17 42.55
C PRO A 462 -18.92 0.42 41.30
N VAL A 463 -19.66 -0.59 40.83
CA VAL A 463 -19.29 -1.35 39.63
C VAL A 463 -19.42 -0.50 38.37
N ALA A 464 -20.45 0.34 38.27
CA ALA A 464 -20.63 1.26 37.15
C ALA A 464 -19.49 2.31 37.07
N VAL A 465 -19.06 2.89 38.20
CA VAL A 465 -17.91 3.80 38.25
C VAL A 465 -16.60 3.09 37.87
N PHE A 466 -16.38 1.87 38.35
CA PHE A 466 -15.20 1.07 38.01
C PHE A 466 -15.14 0.77 36.50
N LEU A 467 -16.22 0.24 35.92
CA LEU A 467 -16.28 -0.08 34.49
C LEU A 467 -16.18 1.18 33.61
N ALA A 468 -16.82 2.28 33.99
CA ALA A 468 -16.69 3.55 33.27
C ALA A 468 -15.25 4.08 33.28
N THR A 469 -14.54 3.92 34.41
CA THR A 469 -13.12 4.29 34.56
C THR A 469 -12.22 3.40 33.71
N VAL A 470 -12.37 2.07 33.79
CA VAL A 470 -11.59 1.12 32.98
C VAL A 470 -11.82 1.37 31.49
N ARG A 471 -13.07 1.59 31.06
CA ARG A 471 -13.42 1.94 29.67
C ARG A 471 -12.70 3.22 29.22
N HIS A 472 -12.65 4.25 30.08
CA HIS A 472 -11.96 5.53 29.80
C HIS A 472 -10.43 5.48 29.92
N LEU A 473 -9.85 4.44 30.53
CA LEU A 473 -8.41 4.20 30.51
C LEU A 473 -7.98 3.38 29.28
N VAL A 474 -8.75 2.35 28.93
CA VAL A 474 -8.44 1.41 27.84
C VAL A 474 -8.72 2.00 26.45
N PHE A 475 -9.85 2.69 26.27
CA PHE A 475 -10.27 3.18 24.94
C PHE A 475 -9.94 4.66 24.70
N ARG A 476 -9.08 5.28 25.52
CA ARG A 476 -8.71 6.71 25.40
C ARG A 476 -7.90 6.98 24.12
N ASN A 477 -8.50 7.73 23.21
CA ASN A 477 -7.91 8.20 21.96
C ASN A 477 -7.91 9.75 21.84
N THR A 478 -8.08 10.43 22.96
CA THR A 478 -8.03 11.90 23.10
C THR A 478 -6.84 12.32 23.97
N GLY A 479 -6.63 13.63 24.13
CA GLY A 479 -5.51 14.19 24.91
C GLY A 479 -5.47 13.72 26.37
N PHE A 480 -4.29 13.73 26.99
CA PHE A 480 -4.03 13.11 28.30
C PHE A 480 -4.99 13.53 29.43
N TRP A 481 -5.46 14.78 29.43
CA TRP A 481 -6.39 15.31 30.44
C TRP A 481 -7.89 15.09 30.12
N SER A 482 -8.21 14.48 28.97
CA SER A 482 -9.59 14.30 28.52
C SER A 482 -10.19 12.96 28.98
N LEU A 483 -11.34 13.02 29.64
CA LEU A 483 -12.18 11.86 29.99
C LEU A 483 -13.30 11.66 28.94
N THR A 484 -12.89 11.63 27.68
CA THR A 484 -13.78 11.48 26.51
C THR A 484 -13.17 10.50 25.52
N ILE A 485 -13.92 9.48 25.13
CA ILE A 485 -13.57 8.56 24.04
C ILE A 485 -14.22 9.08 22.75
N TYR A 486 -13.44 9.31 21.70
CA TYR A 486 -13.98 9.58 20.36
C TYR A 486 -14.35 8.26 19.68
N VAL A 487 -15.59 8.14 19.21
CA VAL A 487 -16.09 6.95 18.50
C VAL A 487 -16.26 7.34 17.03
N PRO A 488 -15.43 6.82 16.09
CA PRO A 488 -15.64 7.06 14.67
C PRO A 488 -17.00 6.51 14.22
N THR A 489 -17.68 7.23 13.33
CA THR A 489 -19.11 7.04 13.04
C THR A 489 -19.46 5.61 12.61
N VAL A 490 -20.05 4.83 13.53
CA VAL A 490 -20.33 3.41 13.33
C VAL A 490 -21.49 3.22 12.35
N ARG A 491 -21.20 2.74 11.13
CA ARG A 491 -22.24 2.18 10.25
C ARG A 491 -22.76 0.86 10.85
N THR A 492 -24.07 0.80 11.09
CA THR A 492 -24.79 -0.39 11.57
C THR A 492 -24.86 -1.47 10.48
N SER A 493 -23.77 -2.24 10.34
CA SER A 493 -23.69 -3.33 9.37
C SER A 493 -24.19 -4.64 9.96
N ARG A 494 -25.21 -5.24 9.33
CA ARG A 494 -25.74 -6.58 9.65
C ARG A 494 -24.73 -7.72 9.40
N LYS A 495 -23.57 -7.45 8.78
CA LYS A 495 -22.50 -8.44 8.64
C LYS A 495 -21.88 -8.76 10.01
N LEU A 496 -21.67 -10.05 10.25
CA LEU A 496 -20.79 -10.55 11.32
C LEU A 496 -19.38 -9.97 11.13
N LEU A 497 -18.64 -9.86 12.22
CA LEU A 497 -17.37 -9.14 12.26
C LEU A 497 -16.25 -9.95 11.62
N GLY A 498 -15.41 -9.25 10.84
CA GLY A 498 -14.17 -9.79 10.28
C GLY A 498 -13.07 -9.75 11.33
N GLY A 499 -12.74 -10.92 11.87
CA GLY A 499 -11.79 -11.12 12.96
C GLY A 499 -11.88 -12.57 13.46
N PRO A 500 -11.06 -12.99 14.45
CA PRO A 500 -11.14 -14.32 15.04
C PRO A 500 -12.47 -14.54 15.77
N SER A 501 -13.42 -15.08 14.98
CA SER A 501 -14.65 -15.77 15.36
C SER A 501 -15.64 -15.06 16.29
N ALA A 502 -16.74 -14.65 15.67
CA ALA A 502 -18.05 -15.10 16.15
C ALA A 502 -18.09 -16.64 16.20
N CYS A 503 -18.58 -17.25 17.29
CA CYS A 503 -18.82 -18.69 17.37
C CYS A 503 -19.69 -19.12 16.17
N LYS A 504 -19.11 -19.87 15.23
CA LYS A 504 -19.75 -20.17 13.93
C LYS A 504 -20.88 -21.19 14.08
N ASP A 505 -20.63 -22.22 14.87
CA ASP A 505 -21.53 -23.36 15.14
C ASP A 505 -22.54 -23.07 16.26
N LEU A 506 -22.88 -21.80 16.44
CA LEU A 506 -23.85 -21.35 17.44
C LEU A 506 -25.28 -21.53 16.93
N ASP A 507 -25.99 -22.52 17.51
CA ASP A 507 -27.44 -22.62 17.44
C ASP A 507 -28.09 -21.42 18.17
N GLU A 508 -28.85 -20.61 17.43
CA GLU A 508 -29.50 -19.40 17.94
C GLU A 508 -30.69 -19.71 18.87
N SER A 509 -31.26 -20.93 18.80
CA SER A 509 -32.38 -21.40 19.63
C SER A 509 -31.96 -21.94 21.01
N LYS A 510 -30.72 -22.44 21.13
CA LYS A 510 -30.18 -22.97 22.39
C LYS A 510 -29.90 -21.87 23.43
N ARG A 511 -30.01 -22.24 24.72
CA ARG A 511 -29.50 -21.46 25.88
C ARG A 511 -28.17 -22.01 26.35
N TYR A 512 -27.20 -21.14 26.62
CA TYR A 512 -25.81 -21.47 26.94
C TYR A 512 -25.38 -20.91 28.31
N GLY A 513 -24.70 -21.73 29.12
CA GLY A 513 -23.98 -21.29 30.32
C GLY A 513 -22.57 -20.75 30.02
N CYS A 514 -21.92 -20.14 31.02
CA CYS A 514 -20.60 -19.51 30.88
C CYS A 514 -19.54 -20.45 30.28
N GLY A 515 -19.42 -21.67 30.82
CA GLY A 515 -18.46 -22.67 30.35
C GLY A 515 -18.72 -23.15 28.91
N GLU A 516 -19.99 -23.17 28.46
CA GLU A 516 -20.32 -23.49 27.08
C GLU A 516 -19.90 -22.36 26.13
N LEU A 517 -20.14 -21.10 26.50
CA LEU A 517 -19.72 -19.93 25.72
C LEU A 517 -18.19 -19.83 25.62
N VAL A 518 -17.47 -20.06 26.73
CA VAL A 518 -16.00 -20.11 26.74
C VAL A 518 -15.46 -21.29 25.92
N THR A 519 -16.15 -22.44 25.92
CA THR A 519 -15.77 -23.60 25.09
C THR A 519 -16.00 -23.33 23.61
N LEU A 520 -17.11 -22.69 23.24
CA LEU A 520 -17.37 -22.25 21.87
C LEU A 520 -16.32 -21.24 21.38
N ALA A 521 -15.90 -20.32 22.25
CA ALA A 521 -14.84 -19.35 21.98
C ALA A 521 -13.41 -19.91 22.13
N LYS A 522 -13.23 -21.23 22.38
CA LYS A 522 -11.92 -21.79 22.74
C LYS A 522 -10.89 -21.67 21.63
N ASN A 523 -11.30 -21.99 20.40
CA ASN A 523 -10.44 -21.99 19.20
C ASN A 523 -10.08 -20.57 18.73
N ASP A 524 -10.71 -19.56 19.34
CA ASP A 524 -10.77 -18.18 18.87
C ASP A 524 -9.84 -17.25 19.68
N GLY A 525 -9.11 -17.85 20.62
CA GLY A 525 -8.11 -17.18 21.46
C GLY A 525 -8.67 -16.65 22.79
N ILE A 526 -7.74 -16.27 23.67
CA ILE A 526 -8.04 -15.83 25.05
C ILE A 526 -8.96 -14.59 25.08
N VAL A 527 -8.86 -13.72 24.06
CA VAL A 527 -9.71 -12.52 23.94
C VAL A 527 -11.18 -12.89 23.70
N ALA A 528 -11.46 -13.83 22.80
CA ALA A 528 -12.82 -14.30 22.55
C ALA A 528 -13.42 -15.01 23.77
N GLN A 529 -12.61 -15.77 24.52
CA GLN A 529 -13.01 -16.38 25.78
C GLN A 529 -13.33 -15.33 26.85
N ALA A 530 -12.57 -14.23 26.93
CA ALA A 530 -12.86 -13.12 27.84
C ALA A 530 -14.15 -12.37 27.45
N ASP A 531 -14.37 -12.11 26.16
CA ASP A 531 -15.63 -11.53 25.63
C ASP A 531 -16.83 -12.45 25.92
N ALA A 532 -16.66 -13.78 25.84
CA ALA A 532 -17.69 -14.77 26.19
C ALA A 532 -18.08 -14.71 27.69
N VAL A 533 -17.11 -14.56 28.60
CA VAL A 533 -17.37 -14.34 30.04
C VAL A 533 -18.04 -12.99 30.28
N GLY A 534 -17.56 -11.93 29.63
CA GLY A 534 -18.13 -10.58 29.74
C GLY A 534 -19.59 -10.52 29.28
N LEU A 535 -19.88 -11.12 28.12
CA LEU A 535 -21.25 -11.32 27.61
C LEU A 535 -22.09 -12.10 28.62
N TRP A 536 -21.58 -13.21 29.16
CA TRP A 536 -22.33 -14.01 30.14
C TRP A 536 -22.69 -13.20 31.40
N MET A 537 -21.74 -12.47 31.98
CA MET A 537 -22.02 -11.60 33.14
C MET A 537 -23.05 -10.50 32.80
N LEU A 538 -22.97 -9.93 31.59
CA LEU A 538 -23.85 -8.84 31.16
C LEU A 538 -25.24 -9.29 30.68
N ALA A 539 -25.40 -10.49 30.13
CA ALA A 539 -26.63 -10.93 29.48
C ALA A 539 -27.36 -12.10 30.17
N ALA A 540 -26.70 -12.88 31.03
CA ALA A 540 -27.32 -14.09 31.57
C ALA A 540 -28.53 -13.78 32.48
N GLU A 541 -29.61 -14.51 32.28
CA GLU A 541 -30.84 -14.41 33.07
C GLU A 541 -30.67 -15.11 34.45
N LYS A 542 -31.76 -15.15 35.23
CA LYS A 542 -31.80 -15.79 36.57
C LYS A 542 -31.43 -17.28 36.56
N ASP A 543 -31.64 -18.00 35.45
CA ASP A 543 -31.20 -19.40 35.27
C ASP A 543 -29.69 -19.54 35.00
N GLY A 544 -28.96 -18.43 34.90
CA GLY A 544 -27.54 -18.42 34.60
C GLY A 544 -27.19 -18.69 33.14
N LYS A 545 -28.13 -18.58 32.20
CA LYS A 545 -27.89 -18.80 30.77
C LYS A 545 -28.17 -17.55 29.92
N VAL A 546 -27.51 -17.52 28.77
CA VAL A 546 -27.71 -16.56 27.66
C VAL A 546 -28.31 -17.31 26.47
N LYS A 547 -29.23 -16.72 25.72
CA LYS A 547 -29.76 -17.36 24.49
C LYS A 547 -28.80 -17.18 23.31
N GLY A 548 -28.77 -18.12 22.36
CA GLY A 548 -27.98 -17.97 21.13
C GLY A 548 -28.32 -16.70 20.34
N GLU A 549 -29.62 -16.34 20.24
CA GLU A 549 -30.06 -15.06 19.68
C GLU A 549 -29.39 -13.82 20.32
N GLU A 550 -29.07 -13.87 21.61
CA GLU A 550 -28.40 -12.76 22.31
C GLU A 550 -26.90 -12.74 22.00
N VAL A 551 -26.24 -13.90 21.93
CA VAL A 551 -24.83 -14.01 21.51
C VAL A 551 -24.64 -13.44 20.09
N ARG A 552 -25.61 -13.66 19.19
CA ARG A 552 -25.66 -13.03 17.86
C ARG A 552 -25.85 -11.52 17.91
N LEU A 553 -26.75 -11.02 18.76
CA LEU A 553 -26.91 -9.57 18.94
C LEU A 553 -25.66 -8.92 19.54
N PHE A 554 -24.92 -9.61 20.41
CA PHE A 554 -23.62 -9.16 20.89
C PHE A 554 -22.61 -9.07 19.73
N GLN A 555 -22.48 -10.11 18.91
CA GLN A 555 -21.62 -10.10 17.70
C GLN A 555 -21.98 -8.96 16.72
N ARG A 556 -23.25 -8.53 16.67
CA ARG A 556 -23.69 -7.36 15.89
C ARG A 556 -23.46 -6.02 16.60
N GLY A 557 -23.32 -6.00 17.93
CA GLY A 557 -23.24 -4.77 18.74
C GLY A 557 -24.61 -4.22 19.18
N GLU A 558 -25.67 -5.00 19.03
CA GLU A 558 -27.08 -4.60 19.13
C GLU A 558 -27.73 -5.00 20.48
N ILE A 559 -27.03 -5.76 21.33
CA ILE A 559 -27.61 -6.41 22.53
C ILE A 559 -27.95 -5.44 23.68
N MET A 560 -27.25 -4.31 23.83
CA MET A 560 -27.29 -3.51 25.07
C MET A 560 -28.67 -2.92 25.36
N GLU A 561 -29.38 -2.48 24.32
CA GLU A 561 -30.75 -1.95 24.48
C GLU A 561 -31.73 -3.03 24.91
N ARG A 562 -31.55 -4.26 24.40
CA ARG A 562 -32.35 -5.42 24.80
C ARG A 562 -32.08 -5.82 26.26
N ILE A 563 -30.83 -5.73 26.72
CA ILE A 563 -30.47 -5.94 28.14
C ILE A 563 -31.10 -4.86 29.02
N ALA A 564 -30.92 -3.59 28.68
CA ALA A 564 -31.44 -2.45 29.45
C ALA A 564 -32.98 -2.50 29.54
N ALA A 565 -33.67 -2.69 28.41
CA ALA A 565 -35.13 -2.81 28.38
C ALA A 565 -35.63 -4.00 29.22
N ARG A 566 -35.01 -5.18 29.09
CA ARG A 566 -35.36 -6.37 29.90
C ARG A 566 -35.12 -6.16 31.40
N ARG A 567 -34.15 -5.32 31.79
CA ARG A 567 -33.79 -5.07 33.20
C ARG A 567 -34.64 -4.02 33.90
N ARG A 568 -35.40 -3.20 33.17
CA ARG A 568 -36.38 -2.29 33.79
C ARG A 568 -37.44 -3.04 34.60
N GLY A 569 -37.86 -4.21 34.12
CA GLY A 569 -38.70 -5.12 34.89
C GLY A 569 -37.98 -5.68 36.11
N MET A 570 -38.56 -5.51 37.30
CA MET A 570 -38.03 -6.02 38.58
C MET A 570 -37.83 -7.54 38.59
N ASP A 571 -38.45 -8.27 37.66
CA ASP A 571 -38.29 -9.71 37.49
C ASP A 571 -36.91 -10.16 36.97
N ASN A 572 -36.04 -9.27 36.50
CA ASN A 572 -34.68 -9.63 36.04
C ASN A 572 -33.56 -8.71 36.57
N VAL A 573 -33.68 -8.27 37.83
CA VAL A 573 -32.59 -7.60 38.57
C VAL A 573 -31.35 -8.51 38.68
N LEU A 574 -30.15 -7.93 38.48
CA LEU A 574 -28.88 -8.63 38.68
C LEU A 574 -28.67 -9.04 40.15
N PRO A 575 -28.12 -10.23 40.44
CA PRO A 575 -27.66 -10.55 41.78
C PRO A 575 -26.43 -9.71 42.15
N PHE A 576 -26.24 -9.43 43.45
CA PHE A 576 -25.16 -8.56 43.95
C PHE A 576 -23.76 -8.98 43.47
N TRP A 577 -23.47 -10.29 43.39
CA TRP A 577 -22.19 -10.83 42.92
C TRP A 577 -21.93 -10.64 41.42
N ARG A 578 -22.96 -10.32 40.61
CA ARG A 578 -22.82 -9.85 39.22
C ARG A 578 -22.87 -8.31 39.13
N GLY A 579 -22.63 -7.60 40.24
CA GLY A 579 -22.68 -6.15 40.30
C GLY A 579 -24.10 -5.56 40.37
N GLY A 580 -25.12 -6.34 40.74
CA GLY A 580 -26.46 -5.79 41.01
C GLY A 580 -26.55 -5.01 42.34
N PRO A 581 -27.63 -4.25 42.58
CA PRO A 581 -27.85 -3.53 43.84
C PRO A 581 -28.48 -4.43 44.91
N LEU A 582 -28.19 -4.12 46.19
CA LEU A 582 -28.81 -4.82 47.34
C LEU A 582 -30.30 -4.47 47.51
N ILE A 583 -30.68 -3.20 47.27
CA ILE A 583 -32.05 -2.71 47.38
C ILE A 583 -32.41 -2.00 46.06
N PRO A 584 -33.09 -2.70 45.11
CA PRO A 584 -33.29 -2.19 43.75
C PRO A 584 -34.13 -0.90 43.68
N SER A 585 -35.15 -0.76 44.55
CA SER A 585 -35.99 0.43 44.62
C SER A 585 -35.21 1.68 45.05
N ALA A 586 -34.47 1.59 46.16
CA ALA A 586 -33.59 2.65 46.65
C ALA A 586 -32.49 3.00 45.63
N HIS A 587 -31.95 2.00 44.93
CA HIS A 587 -30.99 2.22 43.84
C HIS A 587 -31.62 2.97 42.66
N SER A 588 -32.81 2.56 42.19
CA SER A 588 -33.51 3.24 41.10
C SER A 588 -33.80 4.71 41.45
N TRP A 589 -34.26 4.97 42.67
CA TRP A 589 -34.51 6.33 43.16
C TRP A 589 -33.24 7.18 43.20
N ALA A 590 -32.15 6.66 43.78
CA ALA A 590 -30.89 7.38 43.89
C ALA A 590 -30.27 7.67 42.52
N VAL A 591 -30.28 6.69 41.61
CA VAL A 591 -29.74 6.85 40.25
C VAL A 591 -30.59 7.80 39.42
N LYS A 592 -31.93 7.72 39.48
CA LYS A 592 -32.81 8.68 38.82
C LYS A 592 -32.56 10.10 39.32
N LYS A 593 -32.44 10.29 40.65
CA LYS A 593 -32.22 11.61 41.26
C LYS A 593 -30.83 12.21 40.98
N ALA A 594 -29.78 11.39 40.96
CA ALA A 594 -28.40 11.86 40.80
C ALA A 594 -27.92 11.94 39.34
N PHE A 595 -28.45 11.08 38.47
CA PHE A 595 -27.95 10.91 37.10
C PHE A 595 -29.01 11.04 36.01
N ASP A 596 -30.30 11.16 36.33
CA ASP A 596 -31.39 11.19 35.34
C ASP A 596 -31.41 9.92 34.46
N VAL A 597 -31.29 8.75 35.11
CA VAL A 597 -31.36 7.43 34.48
C VAL A 597 -32.41 6.58 35.19
N GLU A 598 -33.38 6.09 34.43
CA GLU A 598 -34.36 5.11 34.92
C GLU A 598 -33.81 3.69 34.79
N VAL A 599 -33.63 3.01 35.92
CA VAL A 599 -33.00 1.67 36.00
C VAL A 599 -34.04 0.56 36.16
N TYR A 600 -35.00 0.75 37.07
CA TYR A 600 -36.10 -0.19 37.35
C TYR A 600 -37.43 0.54 37.41
N ASP A 601 -38.46 -0.03 36.79
CA ASP A 601 -39.81 0.52 36.70
C ASP A 601 -40.50 0.47 38.08
N GLY A 602 -40.59 1.61 38.76
CA GLY A 602 -40.95 1.74 40.18
C GLY A 602 -42.42 1.51 40.54
N HIS A 603 -43.17 0.66 39.83
CA HIS A 603 -44.60 0.40 40.07
C HIS A 603 -44.98 -1.08 39.87
N LYS A 604 -44.70 -1.93 40.88
CA LYS A 604 -45.55 -3.09 41.29
C LYS A 604 -45.02 -3.82 42.53
N ARG A 605 -45.18 -3.19 43.70
CA ARG A 605 -45.54 -3.79 45.02
C ARG A 605 -45.49 -2.72 46.10
N ALA A 606 -46.64 -2.46 46.71
CA ALA A 606 -46.72 -2.23 48.15
C ALA A 606 -46.66 -3.59 48.85
#